data_AF-I2PYY4-F1
#
_entry.id   AF-I2PYY4-F1
#
_cell.length_a   1.000
_cell.length_b   1.000
_cell.length_c   1.000
_cell.angle_alpha   90.00
_cell.angle_beta   90.00
_cell.angle_gamma   90.00
#
_symmetry.space_group_name_H-M   'P 1'
#
loop_
_entity.id
_entity.type
_entity.pdbx_description
1 polymer ?
#
loop_
_entity_poly.entity_id
_entity_poly.type
_entity_poly.pdbx_seq_one_letter_code
_entity_poly.pdbx_strand_id
1 'polypeptide(L)'
;MSLAILDARQWQQVVDLRSGYKIEADSPLVGTVKGVLARHPFPGDRDPRGNAWVTDTALDLIDRYDPGFAFLTYARQYYSSRYSPLTATEREEMREAAFAEVERFARESGFATVIVGTGGMTRAVAPIDLTGLDGLAVASNWSARYAGLYGLSARDMDRLLGHPDLERVASREEILELFGGGPDDGGRLPEQMAVARTGRYFNTTSLRRLVMLPAPSPVVPVSANLDGVASITDVKGAVLARLGREKVAIALLEGLGCEDFTVPFTACRNGRGWYCYEPGDSQYLALTTGGHRVFEHNGGYRYYLDDIERKPYPFSGYFTTLPSGTIGEAYPGRSIAVGNRSMFMHVTTGCDIACECFARNLYNQGLMAVIHRQDKPAGAQ
;
A
#
# COMPACT_ATOMS: atom_id res chain seq x y z
N MET A 1 2.46 14.43 18.86
CA MET A 1 1.79 15.14 17.75
C MET A 1 2.54 14.80 16.48
N SER A 2 1.83 14.32 15.46
CA SER A 2 2.42 13.95 14.17
C SER A 2 2.49 15.14 13.24
N LEU A 3 3.63 15.34 12.57
CA LEU A 3 3.83 16.45 11.64
C LEU A 3 3.99 15.91 10.22
N ALA A 4 3.54 16.67 9.23
CA ALA A 4 3.87 16.42 7.82
C ALA A 4 4.74 17.54 7.27
N ILE A 5 5.71 17.18 6.44
CA ILE A 5 6.56 18.08 5.66
C ILE A 5 6.18 17.86 4.20
N LEU A 6 5.51 18.84 3.62
CA LEU A 6 5.21 18.87 2.19
C LEU A 6 6.40 19.51 1.48
N ASP A 7 6.93 18.84 0.45
CA ASP A 7 8.07 19.32 -0.34
C ASP A 7 7.68 19.34 -1.82
N ALA A 8 7.58 20.54 -2.38
CA ALA A 8 7.37 20.80 -3.80
C ALA A 8 8.67 21.28 -4.47
N ARG A 9 9.80 20.63 -4.15
CA ARG A 9 11.19 20.94 -4.52
C ARG A 9 11.74 22.19 -3.84
N GLN A 10 11.52 23.35 -4.43
CA GLN A 10 12.11 24.61 -3.93
C GLN A 10 11.33 25.20 -2.74
N TRP A 11 10.25 24.53 -2.34
CA TRP A 11 9.33 24.98 -1.32
C TRP A 11 8.99 23.82 -0.40
N GLN A 12 9.20 24.03 0.90
CA GLN A 12 8.83 23.08 1.95
C GLN A 12 7.91 23.76 2.96
N GLN A 13 6.84 23.08 3.36
CA GLN A 13 5.91 23.53 4.39
C GLN A 13 5.67 22.44 5.43
N VAL A 14 5.73 22.82 6.71
CA VAL A 14 5.35 21.94 7.82
C VAL A 14 3.89 22.18 8.18
N VAL A 15 3.15 21.09 8.34
CA VAL A 15 1.73 21.11 8.73
C VAL A 15 1.49 20.11 9.87
N ASP A 16 0.49 20.38 10.70
CA ASP A 16 -0.07 19.37 11.59
C ASP A 16 -0.77 18.31 10.73
N LEU A 17 -0.36 17.04 10.84
CA LEU A 17 -0.88 16.00 9.95
C LEU A 17 -2.40 15.81 10.12
N ARG A 18 -2.93 15.98 11.33
CA ARG A 18 -4.35 15.72 11.64
C ARG A 18 -5.27 16.81 11.09
N SER A 19 -4.90 18.08 11.23
CA SER A 19 -5.73 19.21 10.77
C SER A 19 -5.36 19.71 9.37
N GLY A 20 -4.14 19.43 8.93
CA GLY A 20 -3.57 19.94 7.68
C GLY A 20 -3.15 21.43 7.73
N TYR A 21 -3.33 22.10 8.86
CA TYR A 21 -2.93 23.49 9.00
C TYR A 21 -1.42 23.66 9.13
N LYS A 22 -0.91 24.74 8.55
CA LYS A 22 0.49 25.13 8.71
C LYS A 22 0.81 25.32 10.19
N ILE A 23 1.98 24.82 10.57
CA ILE A 23 2.56 25.04 11.89
C ILE A 23 4.02 25.46 11.75
N GLU A 24 4.56 26.07 12.79
CA GLU A 24 6.00 26.31 12.92
C GLU A 24 6.60 25.21 13.80
N ALA A 25 7.57 24.47 13.27
CA ALA A 25 8.28 23.43 13.99
C ALA A 25 9.73 23.38 13.49
N ASP A 26 10.68 23.45 14.42
CA ASP A 26 12.11 23.56 14.13
C ASP A 26 12.95 22.63 15.01
N SER A 27 12.46 21.41 15.24
CA SER A 27 13.24 20.41 15.96
C SER A 27 14.40 19.90 15.09
N PRO A 28 15.51 19.43 15.68
CA PRO A 28 16.61 18.84 14.91
C PRO A 28 16.16 17.74 13.95
N LEU A 29 15.16 16.94 14.35
CA LEU A 29 14.59 15.90 13.52
C LEU A 29 13.86 16.46 12.29
N VAL A 30 13.10 17.57 12.45
CA VAL A 30 12.47 18.27 11.32
C VAL A 30 13.53 18.78 10.36
N GLY A 31 14.61 19.39 10.87
CA GLY A 31 15.75 19.84 10.06
C GLY A 31 16.40 18.70 9.27
N THR A 32 16.63 17.56 9.93
CA THR A 32 17.16 16.34 9.29
C THR A 32 16.27 15.86 8.14
N VAL A 33 14.96 15.70 8.38
CA VAL A 33 14.03 15.21 7.36
C VAL A 33 13.89 16.20 6.21
N LYS A 34 13.78 17.50 6.47
CA LYS A 34 13.78 18.55 5.44
C LYS A 34 15.03 18.48 4.56
N GLY A 35 16.20 18.27 5.16
CA GLY A 35 17.45 18.12 4.44
C GLY A 35 17.47 16.89 3.52
N VAL A 36 16.95 15.76 3.99
CA VAL A 36 16.82 14.54 3.17
C VAL A 36 15.92 14.78 1.95
N LEU A 37 14.72 15.32 2.17
CA LEU A 37 13.77 15.58 1.06
C LEU A 37 14.37 16.50 0.00
N ALA A 38 15.09 17.55 0.41
CA ALA A 38 15.73 18.49 -0.51
C ALA A 38 16.84 17.86 -1.37
N ARG A 39 17.55 16.85 -0.86
CA ARG A 39 18.60 16.13 -1.61
C ARG A 39 18.03 15.09 -2.58
N HIS A 40 16.85 14.54 -2.28
CA HIS A 40 16.26 13.43 -3.01
C HIS A 40 14.88 13.78 -3.58
N PRO A 41 14.78 14.68 -4.58
CA PRO A 41 13.49 15.02 -5.17
C PRO A 41 12.85 13.81 -5.89
N PHE A 42 11.53 13.63 -5.74
CA PHE A 42 10.85 12.49 -6.38
C PHE A 42 10.88 12.60 -7.91
N PRO A 43 11.34 11.55 -8.63
CA PRO A 43 11.43 11.60 -10.08
C PRO A 43 10.08 11.36 -10.78
N GLY A 44 9.13 10.65 -10.14
CA GLY A 44 7.82 10.33 -10.69
C GLY A 44 7.51 8.82 -10.70
N ASP A 45 6.23 8.44 -10.63
CA ASP A 45 5.79 7.05 -10.41
C ASP A 45 6.22 6.05 -11.49
N ARG A 46 6.50 6.53 -12.71
CA ARG A 46 6.95 5.70 -13.85
C ARG A 46 8.38 5.99 -14.29
N ASP A 47 9.07 6.92 -13.64
CA ASP A 47 10.45 7.26 -13.99
C ASP A 47 11.37 6.04 -13.69
N PRO A 48 12.31 5.70 -14.57
CA PRO A 48 13.29 4.64 -14.35
C PRO A 48 14.02 4.70 -13.00
N ARG A 49 14.23 5.91 -12.48
CA ARG A 49 14.93 6.16 -11.21
C ARG A 49 14.03 5.97 -9.98
N GLY A 50 12.75 5.66 -10.15
CA GLY A 50 11.78 5.59 -9.05
C GLY A 50 12.14 4.61 -7.95
N ASN A 51 12.73 3.45 -8.28
CA ASN A 51 13.17 2.46 -7.28
C ASN A 51 14.52 2.86 -6.64
N ALA A 52 15.46 3.40 -7.43
CA ALA A 52 16.72 3.94 -6.91
C ALA A 52 16.48 5.07 -5.90
N TRP A 53 15.51 5.95 -6.18
CA TRP A 53 15.10 7.02 -5.28
C TRP A 53 14.66 6.50 -3.89
N VAL A 54 13.93 5.38 -3.84
CA VAL A 54 13.52 4.76 -2.57
C VAL A 54 14.76 4.34 -1.77
N THR A 55 15.69 3.64 -2.42
CA THR A 55 16.93 3.18 -1.77
C THR A 55 17.81 4.35 -1.33
N ASP A 56 18.05 5.35 -2.18
CA ASP A 56 18.92 6.49 -1.87
C ASP A 56 18.36 7.33 -0.71
N THR A 57 17.05 7.57 -0.71
CA THR A 57 16.36 8.28 0.38
C THR A 57 16.41 7.49 1.69
N ALA A 58 16.23 6.17 1.63
CA ALA A 58 16.31 5.30 2.80
C ALA A 58 17.72 5.25 3.39
N LEU A 59 18.76 5.14 2.55
CA LEU A 59 20.15 5.13 3.01
C LEU A 59 20.55 6.45 3.66
N ASP A 60 20.13 7.60 3.12
CA ASP A 60 20.36 8.92 3.74
C ASP A 60 19.62 9.07 5.08
N LEU A 61 18.39 8.54 5.19
CA LEU A 61 17.70 8.45 6.48
C LEU A 61 18.40 7.51 7.47
N ILE A 62 18.93 6.39 7.00
CA ILE A 62 19.67 5.45 7.85
C ILE A 62 20.91 6.09 8.44
N ASP A 63 21.70 6.78 7.61
CA ASP A 63 22.90 7.50 8.04
C ASP A 63 22.59 8.56 9.11
N ARG A 64 21.46 9.26 8.98
CA ARG A 64 21.12 10.40 9.85
C ARG A 64 20.26 10.06 11.06
N TYR A 65 19.50 8.97 11.00
CA TYR A 65 18.53 8.60 12.02
C TYR A 65 18.87 7.30 12.74
N ASP A 66 19.71 6.45 12.14
CA ASP A 66 20.11 5.14 12.65
C ASP A 66 18.92 4.29 13.13
N PRO A 67 17.98 3.93 12.24
CA PRO A 67 16.85 3.07 12.58
C PRO A 67 17.29 1.61 12.77
N GLY A 68 16.51 0.87 13.55
CA GLY A 68 16.58 -0.59 13.61
C GLY A 68 15.58 -1.29 12.69
N PHE A 69 14.54 -0.57 12.25
CA PHE A 69 13.52 -1.08 11.33
C PHE A 69 13.35 -0.16 10.12
N ALA A 70 13.32 -0.74 8.92
CA ALA A 70 13.02 -0.03 7.69
C ALA A 70 11.87 -0.70 6.91
N PHE A 71 10.96 0.09 6.37
CA PHE A 71 9.90 -0.39 5.49
C PHE A 71 10.03 0.29 4.13
N LEU A 72 10.29 -0.48 3.09
CA LEU A 72 10.56 0.01 1.74
C LEU A 72 9.47 -0.44 0.79
N THR A 73 9.05 0.44 -0.12
CA THR A 73 8.10 0.08 -1.18
C THR A 73 8.62 0.51 -2.53
N TYR A 74 8.83 -0.50 -3.38
CA TYR A 74 9.25 -0.38 -4.76
C TYR A 74 8.04 -0.71 -5.64
N ALA A 75 7.41 0.32 -6.21
CA ALA A 75 6.16 0.25 -6.95
C ALA A 75 6.24 0.74 -8.40
N ARG A 76 7.43 1.13 -8.89
CA ARG A 76 7.62 1.62 -10.26
C ARG A 76 7.11 0.61 -11.29
N GLN A 77 7.47 -0.66 -11.12
CA GLN A 77 7.10 -1.75 -12.03
C GLN A 77 5.58 -1.98 -12.08
N TYR A 78 4.89 -1.81 -10.95
CA TYR A 78 3.44 -1.87 -10.88
C TYR A 78 2.80 -0.75 -11.72
N TYR A 79 3.17 0.50 -11.46
CA TYR A 79 2.63 1.66 -12.19
C TYR A 79 2.97 1.63 -13.68
N SER A 80 4.18 1.24 -14.02
CA SER A 80 4.62 1.16 -15.42
C SER A 80 3.84 0.08 -16.16
N SER A 81 3.69 -1.12 -15.57
CA SER A 81 2.92 -2.21 -16.18
C SER A 81 1.42 -1.89 -16.27
N ARG A 82 0.86 -1.23 -15.25
CA ARG A 82 -0.58 -0.90 -15.21
C ARG A 82 -1.00 0.05 -16.33
N TYR A 83 -0.14 0.98 -16.74
CA TYR A 83 -0.50 2.07 -17.65
C TYR A 83 0.31 2.15 -18.95
N SER A 84 1.32 1.29 -19.15
CA SER A 84 2.14 1.27 -20.37
C SER A 84 2.09 -0.10 -21.05
N PRO A 85 1.97 -0.16 -22.39
CA PRO A 85 2.04 -1.41 -23.16
C PRO A 85 3.49 -1.88 -23.30
N LEU A 86 4.03 -2.46 -22.23
CA LEU A 86 5.40 -2.97 -22.21
C LEU A 86 5.50 -4.34 -22.92
N THR A 87 6.64 -4.61 -23.51
CA THR A 87 7.04 -5.92 -24.01
C THR A 87 7.36 -6.88 -22.85
N ALA A 88 7.55 -8.16 -23.15
CA ALA A 88 8.00 -9.13 -22.14
C ALA A 88 9.41 -8.79 -21.62
N THR A 89 10.32 -8.42 -22.52
CA THR A 89 11.69 -8.00 -22.18
C THR A 89 11.71 -6.76 -21.29
N GLU A 90 10.93 -5.72 -21.60
CA GLU A 90 10.89 -4.53 -20.73
C GLU A 90 10.33 -4.84 -19.34
N ARG A 91 9.34 -5.76 -19.22
CA ARG A 91 8.85 -6.21 -17.91
C ARG A 91 9.91 -6.98 -17.12
N GLU A 92 10.64 -7.84 -17.80
CA GLU A 92 11.75 -8.60 -17.26
C GLU A 92 12.84 -7.67 -16.71
N GLU A 93 13.32 -6.73 -17.51
CA GLU A 93 14.33 -5.73 -17.11
C GLU A 93 13.88 -4.91 -15.90
N MET A 94 12.60 -4.50 -15.86
CA MET A 94 12.06 -3.78 -14.70
C MET A 94 12.02 -4.63 -13.43
N ARG A 95 11.74 -5.93 -13.57
CA ARG A 95 11.72 -6.88 -12.46
C ARG A 95 13.13 -7.09 -11.91
N GLU A 96 14.09 -7.37 -12.78
CA GLU A 96 15.50 -7.52 -12.41
C GLU A 96 16.02 -6.25 -11.73
N ALA A 97 15.72 -5.06 -12.27
CA ALA A 97 16.09 -3.79 -11.66
C ALA A 97 15.47 -3.58 -10.27
N ALA A 98 14.24 -4.04 -10.03
CA ALA A 98 13.62 -3.96 -8.71
C ALA A 98 14.35 -4.83 -7.68
N PHE A 99 14.69 -6.07 -8.03
CA PHE A 99 15.49 -6.94 -7.15
C PHE A 99 16.91 -6.40 -6.93
N ALA A 100 17.55 -5.88 -7.97
CA ALA A 100 18.88 -5.29 -7.86
C ALA A 100 18.91 -4.09 -6.89
N GLU A 101 17.85 -3.26 -6.86
CA GLU A 101 17.75 -2.17 -5.89
C GLU A 101 17.56 -2.66 -4.45
N VAL A 102 16.80 -3.74 -4.24
CA VAL A 102 16.68 -4.37 -2.92
C VAL A 102 18.01 -4.95 -2.46
N GLU A 103 18.73 -5.61 -3.35
CA GLU A 103 20.07 -6.14 -3.06
C GLU A 103 21.06 -5.01 -2.74
N ARG A 104 21.03 -3.92 -3.50
CA ARG A 104 21.84 -2.73 -3.24
C ARG A 104 21.54 -2.16 -1.85
N PHE A 105 20.26 -1.98 -1.52
CA PHE A 105 19.86 -1.52 -0.19
C PHE A 105 20.41 -2.44 0.90
N ALA A 106 20.22 -3.76 0.78
CA ALA A 106 20.67 -4.72 1.77
C ALA A 106 22.20 -4.66 1.97
N ARG A 107 22.97 -4.59 0.87
CA ARG A 107 24.43 -4.51 0.88
C ARG A 107 24.94 -3.22 1.53
N GLU A 108 24.35 -2.08 1.21
CA GLU A 108 24.84 -0.77 1.67
C GLU A 108 24.35 -0.42 3.09
N SER A 109 23.17 -0.89 3.50
CA SER A 109 22.62 -0.65 4.83
C SER A 109 23.05 -1.67 5.88
N GLY A 110 23.40 -2.89 5.46
CA GLY A 110 23.64 -4.03 6.36
C GLY A 110 22.37 -4.58 7.03
N PHE A 111 21.18 -4.19 6.59
CA PHE A 111 19.92 -4.70 7.15
C PHE A 111 19.64 -6.12 6.65
N ALA A 112 19.14 -6.96 7.56
CA ALA A 112 18.50 -8.20 7.17
C ALA A 112 17.19 -7.89 6.43
N THR A 113 17.21 -8.05 5.10
CA THR A 113 16.12 -7.59 4.24
C THR A 113 15.17 -8.74 3.88
N VAL A 114 13.92 -8.62 4.30
CA VAL A 114 12.81 -9.51 3.92
C VAL A 114 12.13 -8.93 2.69
N ILE A 115 12.08 -9.69 1.60
CA ILE A 115 11.43 -9.29 0.35
C ILE A 115 10.03 -9.87 0.32
N VAL A 116 9.02 -9.04 0.02
CA VAL A 116 7.63 -9.49 -0.09
C VAL A 116 7.04 -9.02 -1.42
N GLY A 117 6.52 -9.95 -2.21
CA GLY A 117 5.72 -9.63 -3.39
C GLY A 117 4.27 -9.31 -2.99
N THR A 118 3.59 -8.51 -3.79
CA THR A 118 2.17 -8.13 -3.54
C THR A 118 1.18 -8.87 -4.43
N GLY A 119 1.67 -9.72 -5.33
CA GLY A 119 0.86 -10.42 -6.33
C GLY A 119 1.21 -9.98 -7.74
N GLY A 120 1.06 -10.90 -8.68
CA GLY A 120 1.41 -10.67 -10.08
C GLY A 120 0.43 -9.73 -10.78
N MET A 121 0.71 -9.45 -12.05
CA MET A 121 -0.15 -8.63 -12.90
C MET A 121 -0.72 -9.46 -14.06
N THR A 122 -1.97 -9.21 -14.43
CA THR A 122 -2.64 -9.83 -15.58
C THR A 122 -3.10 -8.79 -16.58
N ARG A 123 -3.34 -9.19 -17.83
CA ARG A 123 -3.78 -8.26 -18.88
C ARG A 123 -5.20 -7.76 -18.62
N ALA A 124 -5.42 -6.45 -18.76
CA ALA A 124 -6.76 -5.89 -18.80
C ALA A 124 -7.45 -6.29 -20.10
N VAL A 125 -8.60 -6.96 -20.00
CA VAL A 125 -9.38 -7.45 -21.16
C VAL A 125 -10.52 -6.49 -21.48
N ALA A 126 -11.48 -6.33 -20.57
CA ALA A 126 -12.58 -5.38 -20.74
C ALA A 126 -13.16 -4.97 -19.38
N PRO A 127 -13.72 -3.76 -19.27
CA PRO A 127 -14.46 -3.35 -18.09
C PRO A 127 -15.77 -4.13 -17.97
N ILE A 128 -16.24 -4.31 -16.73
CA ILE A 128 -17.57 -4.80 -16.40
C ILE A 128 -18.51 -3.60 -16.41
N ASP A 129 -19.57 -3.69 -17.20
CA ASP A 129 -20.57 -2.64 -17.33
C ASP A 129 -21.71 -2.84 -16.32
N LEU A 130 -21.69 -2.01 -15.28
CA LEU A 130 -22.73 -1.94 -14.26
C LEU A 130 -23.71 -0.77 -14.50
N THR A 131 -23.72 -0.17 -15.69
CA THR A 131 -24.71 0.86 -16.03
C THR A 131 -26.11 0.27 -16.09
N GLY A 132 -27.10 1.07 -15.69
CA GLY A 132 -28.51 0.67 -15.68
C GLY A 132 -28.90 -0.29 -14.57
N LEU A 133 -28.08 -0.43 -13.51
CA LEU A 133 -28.57 -0.95 -12.24
C LEU A 133 -29.51 0.08 -11.59
N ASP A 134 -30.51 -0.39 -10.87
CA ASP A 134 -31.36 0.46 -10.03
C ASP A 134 -30.59 0.94 -8.79
N GLY A 135 -29.74 0.07 -8.25
CA GLY A 135 -28.84 0.36 -7.14
C GLY A 135 -27.54 1.06 -7.53
N LEU A 136 -26.69 1.29 -6.53
CA LEU A 136 -25.39 1.93 -6.67
C LEU A 136 -24.26 0.88 -6.67
N ALA A 137 -23.37 0.95 -7.67
CA ALA A 137 -22.09 0.26 -7.67
C ALA A 137 -20.95 1.24 -7.36
N VAL A 138 -20.06 0.84 -6.45
CA VAL A 138 -18.89 1.62 -6.03
C VAL A 138 -17.64 0.79 -6.18
N ALA A 139 -16.68 1.29 -6.94
CA ALA A 139 -15.35 0.71 -7.05
C ALA A 139 -14.28 1.79 -6.84
N SER A 140 -13.17 1.40 -6.22
CA SER A 140 -12.00 2.26 -6.03
C SER A 140 -11.13 2.30 -7.30
N ASN A 141 -10.55 3.45 -7.66
CA ASN A 141 -9.54 3.53 -8.74
C ASN A 141 -8.36 2.56 -8.50
N TRP A 142 -8.16 2.12 -7.25
CA TRP A 142 -7.06 1.25 -6.86
C TRP A 142 -7.45 -0.23 -6.73
N SER A 143 -8.74 -0.58 -6.81
CA SER A 143 -9.22 -1.96 -6.85
C SER A 143 -9.79 -2.27 -8.23
N ALA A 144 -9.27 -3.30 -8.90
CA ALA A 144 -9.85 -3.77 -10.16
C ALA A 144 -10.87 -4.88 -9.90
N ARG A 145 -10.63 -5.70 -8.87
CA ARG A 145 -11.34 -6.96 -8.64
C ARG A 145 -12.65 -6.81 -7.87
N TYR A 146 -12.81 -5.79 -7.05
CA TYR A 146 -13.95 -5.68 -6.14
C TYR A 146 -14.79 -4.42 -6.40
N ALA A 147 -16.11 -4.58 -6.34
CA ALA A 147 -17.05 -3.47 -6.27
C ALA A 147 -18.09 -3.72 -5.17
N GLY A 148 -18.39 -2.69 -4.41
CA GLY A 148 -19.47 -2.70 -3.43
C GLY A 148 -20.77 -2.29 -4.09
N LEU A 149 -21.85 -2.98 -3.72
CA LEU A 149 -23.18 -2.78 -4.27
C LEU A 149 -24.15 -2.43 -3.14
N TYR A 150 -25.03 -1.46 -3.41
CA TYR A 150 -25.94 -0.88 -2.42
C TYR A 150 -27.32 -0.63 -3.03
N GLY A 151 -28.38 -0.99 -2.31
CA GLY A 151 -29.76 -0.71 -2.72
C GLY A 151 -30.17 -1.44 -4.00
N LEU A 152 -29.68 -2.66 -4.21
CA LEU A 152 -29.98 -3.46 -5.39
C LEU A 152 -31.45 -3.90 -5.43
N SER A 153 -32.07 -3.82 -6.60
CA SER A 153 -33.39 -4.43 -6.83
C SER A 153 -33.27 -5.95 -7.05
N ALA A 154 -34.39 -6.68 -7.00
CA ALA A 154 -34.41 -8.10 -7.35
C ALA A 154 -33.92 -8.32 -8.80
N ARG A 155 -34.29 -7.41 -9.71
CA ARG A 155 -33.83 -7.42 -11.12
C ARG A 155 -32.33 -7.21 -11.23
N ASP A 156 -31.77 -6.31 -10.44
CA ASP A 156 -30.31 -6.11 -10.38
C ASP A 156 -29.61 -7.40 -9.95
N MET A 157 -30.12 -8.06 -8.91
CA MET A 157 -29.56 -9.33 -8.43
C MET A 157 -29.60 -10.43 -9.49
N ASP A 158 -30.72 -10.61 -10.19
CA ASP A 158 -30.83 -11.59 -11.28
C ASP A 158 -29.81 -11.30 -12.40
N ARG A 159 -29.65 -10.03 -12.78
CA ARG A 159 -28.67 -9.60 -13.79
C ARG A 159 -27.24 -9.88 -13.33
N LEU A 160 -26.92 -9.60 -12.07
CA LEU A 160 -25.56 -9.76 -11.54
C LEU A 160 -25.19 -11.24 -11.36
N LEU A 161 -26.09 -12.07 -10.84
CA LEU A 161 -25.84 -13.51 -10.66
C LEU A 161 -25.64 -14.24 -12.00
N GLY A 162 -26.29 -13.77 -13.07
CA GLY A 162 -26.10 -14.27 -14.43
C GLY A 162 -24.96 -13.61 -15.22
N HIS A 163 -24.23 -12.65 -14.65
CA HIS A 163 -23.27 -11.86 -15.41
C HIS A 163 -22.00 -12.67 -15.75
N PRO A 164 -21.65 -12.86 -17.05
CA PRO A 164 -20.58 -13.78 -17.46
C PRO A 164 -19.19 -13.38 -16.94
N ASP A 165 -18.97 -12.08 -16.76
CA ASP A 165 -17.68 -11.53 -16.33
C ASP A 165 -17.51 -11.44 -14.80
N LEU A 166 -18.57 -11.75 -14.03
CA LEU A 166 -18.48 -11.86 -12.59
C LEU A 166 -18.09 -13.29 -12.18
N GLU A 167 -17.19 -13.35 -11.22
CA GLU A 167 -16.80 -14.58 -10.55
C GLU A 167 -17.78 -14.92 -9.43
N ARG A 168 -18.21 -13.88 -8.69
CA ARG A 168 -19.08 -14.00 -7.52
C ARG A 168 -19.81 -12.68 -7.24
N VAL A 169 -20.95 -12.80 -6.58
CA VAL A 169 -21.58 -11.74 -5.79
C VAL A 169 -21.73 -12.29 -4.37
N ALA A 170 -21.04 -11.70 -3.40
CA ALA A 170 -21.02 -12.15 -2.00
C ALA A 170 -21.83 -11.21 -1.11
N SER A 171 -22.62 -11.74 -0.19
CA SER A 171 -23.38 -10.89 0.73
C SER A 171 -22.51 -10.32 1.84
N ARG A 172 -23.00 -9.27 2.51
CA ARG A 172 -22.38 -8.75 3.73
C ARG A 172 -22.18 -9.83 4.78
N GLU A 173 -23.19 -10.67 4.99
CA GLU A 173 -23.18 -11.75 5.99
C GLU A 173 -22.10 -12.78 5.65
N GLU A 174 -21.95 -13.12 4.38
CA GLU A 174 -20.89 -14.02 3.92
C GLU A 174 -19.49 -13.45 4.23
N ILE A 175 -19.28 -12.14 4.04
CA ILE A 175 -18.01 -11.47 4.34
C ILE A 175 -17.76 -11.42 5.85
N LEU A 176 -18.80 -11.15 6.65
CA LEU A 176 -18.72 -11.17 8.11
C LEU A 176 -18.30 -12.56 8.59
N GLU A 177 -18.98 -13.61 8.13
CA GLU A 177 -18.65 -15.00 8.47
C GLU A 177 -17.22 -15.35 8.04
N LEU A 178 -16.84 -14.98 6.81
CA LEU A 178 -15.52 -15.25 6.25
C LEU A 178 -14.39 -14.71 7.13
N PHE A 179 -14.55 -13.51 7.70
CA PHE A 179 -13.54 -12.86 8.53
C PHE A 179 -13.80 -12.97 10.04
N GLY A 180 -14.87 -13.64 10.46
CA GLY A 180 -15.23 -13.83 11.86
C GLY A 180 -15.76 -12.56 12.55
N GLY A 181 -16.43 -11.68 11.79
CA GLY A 181 -17.06 -10.47 12.29
C GLY A 181 -18.48 -10.70 12.83
N GLY A 182 -18.91 -9.81 13.72
CA GLY A 182 -20.28 -9.73 14.22
C GLY A 182 -21.14 -8.70 13.48
N PRO A 183 -22.43 -8.57 13.85
CA PRO A 183 -23.35 -7.62 13.21
C PRO A 183 -22.87 -6.16 13.24
N ASP A 184 -22.16 -5.76 14.29
CA ASP A 184 -21.67 -4.39 14.49
C ASP A 184 -20.44 -4.04 13.62
N ASP A 185 -19.73 -5.05 13.11
CA ASP A 185 -18.54 -4.86 12.28
C ASP A 185 -18.88 -4.48 10.83
N GLY A 186 -20.13 -4.73 10.40
CA GLY A 186 -20.56 -4.64 9.00
C GLY A 186 -20.85 -3.22 8.49
N GLY A 187 -20.72 -2.18 9.32
CA GLY A 187 -21.21 -0.83 9.00
C GLY A 187 -20.58 -0.21 7.73
N ARG A 188 -19.31 -0.53 7.45
CA ARG A 188 -18.59 -0.09 6.24
C ARG A 188 -18.58 -1.13 5.12
N LEU A 189 -19.15 -2.31 5.33
CA LEU A 189 -19.28 -3.31 4.27
C LEU A 189 -20.43 -2.94 3.33
N PRO A 190 -20.28 -3.19 2.02
CA PRO A 190 -21.42 -3.11 1.11
C PRO A 190 -22.50 -4.14 1.48
N GLU A 191 -23.70 -3.98 0.93
CA GLU A 191 -24.76 -5.00 1.09
C GLU A 191 -24.42 -6.26 0.32
N GLN A 192 -23.83 -6.08 -0.87
CA GLN A 192 -23.26 -7.14 -1.69
C GLN A 192 -21.90 -6.69 -2.24
N MET A 193 -20.98 -7.61 -2.44
CA MET A 193 -19.68 -7.36 -3.07
C MET A 193 -19.57 -8.19 -4.35
N ALA A 194 -19.44 -7.50 -5.48
CA ALA A 194 -19.16 -8.14 -6.76
C ALA A 194 -17.65 -8.39 -6.89
N VAL A 195 -17.32 -9.57 -7.42
CA VAL A 195 -15.95 -10.03 -7.65
C VAL A 195 -15.77 -10.26 -9.15
N ALA A 196 -14.84 -9.54 -9.76
CA ALA A 196 -14.52 -9.67 -11.18
C ALA A 196 -13.68 -10.92 -11.45
N ARG A 197 -13.95 -11.61 -12.57
CA ARG A 197 -13.06 -12.66 -13.10
C ARG A 197 -11.71 -12.08 -13.52
N THR A 198 -10.68 -12.93 -13.60
CA THR A 198 -9.34 -12.55 -14.09
C THR A 198 -9.40 -11.77 -15.40
N GLY A 199 -8.71 -10.63 -15.45
CA GLY A 199 -8.65 -9.75 -16.64
C GLY A 199 -9.87 -8.85 -16.84
N ARG A 200 -10.94 -9.04 -16.07
CA ARG A 200 -12.09 -8.14 -15.98
C ARG A 200 -11.90 -7.16 -14.83
N TYR A 201 -12.55 -6.01 -14.90
CA TYR A 201 -12.43 -4.98 -13.88
C TYR A 201 -13.65 -4.09 -13.81
N PHE A 202 -13.97 -3.56 -12.64
CA PHE A 202 -15.02 -2.56 -12.51
C PHE A 202 -14.53 -1.20 -13.00
N ASN A 203 -15.29 -0.58 -13.91
CA ASN A 203 -14.91 0.72 -14.43
C ASN A 203 -15.06 1.77 -13.33
N THR A 204 -14.02 2.57 -13.18
CA THR A 204 -13.98 3.70 -12.25
C THR A 204 -13.72 4.97 -13.05
N THR A 205 -13.69 6.13 -12.41
CA THR A 205 -13.38 7.41 -13.08
C THR A 205 -11.91 7.52 -13.53
N SER A 206 -11.18 6.42 -13.70
CA SER A 206 -9.78 6.43 -14.16
C SER A 206 -9.70 7.09 -15.53
N LEU A 207 -9.06 8.26 -15.59
CA LEU A 207 -8.81 9.01 -16.83
C LEU A 207 -7.77 8.33 -17.73
N ARG A 208 -7.16 7.23 -17.28
CA ARG A 208 -6.11 6.50 -18.00
C ARG A 208 -6.56 5.09 -18.32
N ARG A 209 -6.29 4.66 -19.55
CA ARG A 209 -6.49 3.29 -20.00
C ARG A 209 -5.65 2.32 -19.16
N LEU A 210 -6.29 1.30 -18.62
CA LEU A 210 -5.62 0.19 -17.94
C LEU A 210 -5.10 -0.80 -18.99
N VAL A 211 -3.82 -1.17 -18.88
CA VAL A 211 -3.16 -2.18 -19.72
C VAL A 211 -3.04 -3.50 -18.96
N MET A 212 -2.60 -3.42 -17.71
CA MET A 212 -2.50 -4.54 -16.78
C MET A 212 -3.31 -4.23 -15.51
N LEU A 213 -3.79 -5.28 -14.85
CA LEU A 213 -4.50 -5.27 -13.59
C LEU A 213 -3.74 -6.14 -12.59
N PRO A 214 -3.92 -5.93 -11.27
CA PRO A 214 -3.57 -6.96 -10.30
C PRO A 214 -4.17 -8.32 -10.68
N ALA A 215 -3.36 -9.37 -10.71
CA ALA A 215 -3.85 -10.73 -10.87
C ALA A 215 -4.49 -11.20 -9.55
N PRO A 216 -5.59 -11.99 -9.59
CA PRO A 216 -6.11 -12.64 -8.39
C PRO A 216 -5.04 -13.54 -7.76
N SER A 217 -4.42 -13.08 -6.68
CA SER A 217 -3.25 -13.71 -6.08
C SER A 217 -3.62 -14.25 -4.69
N PRO A 218 -4.13 -15.49 -4.56
CA PRO A 218 -4.49 -16.07 -3.26
C PRO A 218 -3.26 -16.35 -2.39
N VAL A 219 -2.08 -16.42 -3.00
CA VAL A 219 -0.78 -16.49 -2.34
C VAL A 219 0.15 -15.44 -2.94
N VAL A 220 1.11 -14.98 -2.15
CA VAL A 220 2.18 -14.06 -2.55
C VAL A 220 3.53 -14.55 -2.00
N PRO A 221 4.65 -14.24 -2.65
CA PRO A 221 5.96 -14.69 -2.21
C PRO A 221 6.46 -13.84 -1.03
N VAL A 222 7.01 -14.50 -0.01
CA VAL A 222 7.79 -13.90 1.08
C VAL A 222 9.15 -14.58 1.10
N SER A 223 10.24 -13.82 1.06
CA SER A 223 11.59 -14.38 0.99
C SER A 223 11.86 -15.38 2.11
N ALA A 224 12.54 -16.48 1.76
CA ALA A 224 12.73 -17.63 2.65
C ALA A 224 13.61 -17.34 3.87
N ASN A 225 14.21 -16.15 3.96
CA ASN A 225 14.93 -15.70 5.15
C ASN A 225 14.02 -15.21 6.29
N LEU A 226 12.69 -15.25 6.13
CA LEU A 226 11.71 -15.00 7.20
C LEU A 226 10.94 -16.30 7.50
N ASP A 227 11.34 -16.98 8.57
CA ASP A 227 10.78 -18.28 8.96
C ASP A 227 9.36 -18.16 9.54
N GLY A 228 8.58 -19.24 9.40
CA GLY A 228 7.31 -19.40 10.11
C GLY A 228 6.13 -18.56 9.58
N VAL A 229 6.24 -18.03 8.36
CA VAL A 229 5.17 -17.24 7.72
C VAL A 229 4.36 -18.13 6.78
N ALA A 230 3.08 -18.34 7.08
CA ALA A 230 2.15 -19.09 6.22
C ALA A 230 1.09 -18.18 5.59
N SER A 231 0.84 -17.01 6.19
CA SER A 231 -0.02 -15.94 5.69
C SER A 231 0.66 -14.59 5.84
N ILE A 232 0.25 -13.61 5.02
CA ILE A 232 0.74 -12.23 5.15
C ILE A 232 0.51 -11.65 6.56
N THR A 233 -0.50 -12.13 7.30
CA THR A 233 -0.77 -11.70 8.68
C THR A 233 0.28 -12.21 9.69
N ASP A 234 1.06 -13.24 9.34
CA ASP A 234 2.12 -13.77 10.21
C ASP A 234 3.40 -12.91 10.14
N VAL A 235 3.54 -12.09 9.08
CA VAL A 235 4.75 -11.29 8.81
C VAL A 235 5.08 -10.36 9.98
N LYS A 236 4.09 -9.68 10.56
CA LYS A 236 4.31 -8.80 11.72
C LYS A 236 4.98 -9.54 12.87
N GLY A 237 4.46 -10.71 13.25
CA GLY A 237 4.98 -11.48 14.37
C GLY A 237 6.43 -11.92 14.13
N ALA A 238 6.69 -12.46 12.94
CA ALA A 238 8.02 -12.93 12.55
C ALA A 238 9.06 -11.79 12.48
N VAL A 239 8.68 -10.63 11.92
CA VAL A 239 9.56 -9.45 11.83
C VAL A 239 9.85 -8.87 13.21
N LEU A 240 8.85 -8.72 14.08
CA LEU A 240 9.06 -8.22 15.45
C LEU A 240 9.97 -9.14 16.27
N ALA A 241 9.83 -10.47 16.13
CA ALA A 241 10.71 -11.42 16.79
C ALA A 241 12.17 -11.29 16.33
N ARG A 242 12.38 -11.01 15.03
CA ARG A 242 13.69 -10.79 14.44
C ARG A 242 14.32 -9.45 14.82
N LEU A 243 13.52 -8.40 14.90
CA LEU A 243 13.92 -7.05 15.35
C LEU A 243 14.46 -7.02 16.78
N GLY A 244 14.19 -8.05 17.59
CA GLY A 244 14.81 -8.24 18.90
C GLY A 244 16.29 -8.66 18.85
N ARG A 245 16.85 -8.93 17.67
CA ARG A 245 18.20 -9.50 17.49
C ARG A 245 19.06 -8.75 16.49
N GLU A 246 18.46 -8.18 15.44
CA GLU A 246 19.18 -7.51 14.36
C GLU A 246 18.33 -6.40 13.72
N LYS A 247 18.96 -5.57 12.87
CA LYS A 247 18.25 -4.58 12.07
C LYS A 247 17.52 -5.27 10.91
N VAL A 248 16.23 -4.99 10.75
CA VAL A 248 15.38 -5.67 9.76
C VAL A 248 14.75 -4.67 8.81
N ALA A 249 14.77 -4.98 7.52
CA ALA A 249 14.01 -4.24 6.52
C ALA A 249 12.94 -5.12 5.89
N ILE A 250 11.78 -4.55 5.58
CA ILE A 250 10.81 -5.15 4.65
C ILE A 250 10.91 -4.40 3.33
N ALA A 251 11.16 -5.11 2.23
CA ALA A 251 11.12 -4.58 0.88
C ALA A 251 9.89 -5.12 0.15
N LEU A 252 8.86 -4.30 0.01
CA LEU A 252 7.68 -4.62 -0.79
C LEU A 252 7.93 -4.34 -2.27
N LEU A 253 7.75 -5.37 -3.09
CA LEU A 253 7.78 -5.27 -4.55
C LEU A 253 6.34 -5.30 -5.09
N GLU A 254 5.80 -4.13 -5.45
CA GLU A 254 4.44 -4.06 -5.97
C GLU A 254 4.31 -4.71 -7.35
N GLY A 255 3.24 -5.47 -7.58
CA GLY A 255 2.94 -6.08 -8.88
C GLY A 255 3.82 -7.27 -9.26
N LEU A 256 4.61 -7.82 -8.32
CA LEU A 256 5.36 -9.06 -8.51
C LEU A 256 4.75 -10.20 -7.69
N GLY A 257 4.45 -11.31 -8.36
CA GLY A 257 3.90 -12.54 -7.77
C GLY A 257 4.93 -13.66 -7.63
N CYS A 258 4.47 -14.86 -7.29
CA CYS A 258 5.34 -16.03 -7.10
C CYS A 258 6.11 -16.40 -8.37
N GLU A 259 5.52 -16.21 -9.55
CA GLU A 259 6.17 -16.49 -10.85
C GLU A 259 7.28 -15.47 -11.18
N ASP A 260 7.24 -14.30 -10.56
CA ASP A 260 8.21 -13.22 -10.76
C ASP A 260 9.39 -13.27 -9.77
N PHE A 261 9.30 -14.10 -8.74
CA PHE A 261 10.26 -14.08 -7.64
C PHE A 261 11.50 -14.92 -7.97
N THR A 262 12.66 -14.27 -8.05
CA THR A 262 13.93 -14.90 -8.44
C THR A 262 14.75 -15.42 -7.26
N VAL A 263 14.40 -15.04 -6.04
CA VAL A 263 15.04 -15.50 -4.79
C VAL A 263 14.21 -16.61 -4.14
N PRO A 264 14.82 -17.49 -3.32
CA PRO A 264 14.07 -18.48 -2.55
C PRO A 264 12.97 -17.82 -1.71
N PHE A 265 11.75 -18.37 -1.76
CA PHE A 265 10.58 -17.82 -1.07
C PHE A 265 9.63 -18.90 -0.55
N THR A 266 8.81 -18.49 0.41
CA THR A 266 7.63 -19.23 0.88
C THR A 266 6.37 -18.59 0.29
N ALA A 267 5.52 -19.40 -0.33
CA ALA A 267 4.21 -18.93 -0.81
C ALA A 267 3.27 -18.72 0.37
N CYS A 268 2.97 -17.47 0.69
CA CYS A 268 2.16 -17.09 1.85
C CYS A 268 0.76 -16.71 1.42
N ARG A 269 -0.25 -17.16 2.17
CA ARG A 269 -1.66 -16.84 1.91
C ARG A 269 -1.91 -15.33 1.98
N ASN A 270 -2.53 -14.78 0.94
CA ASN A 270 -2.80 -13.36 0.72
C ASN A 270 -4.30 -13.05 0.81
N GLY A 271 -4.97 -13.56 1.85
CA GLY A 271 -6.41 -13.41 2.04
C GLY A 271 -7.04 -14.58 2.77
N ARG A 272 -8.35 -14.76 2.62
CA ARG A 272 -9.13 -15.79 3.29
C ARG A 272 -10.26 -16.29 2.40
N GLY A 273 -10.42 -17.61 2.31
CA GLY A 273 -11.42 -18.25 1.45
C GLY A 273 -11.31 -17.77 -0.02
N TRP A 274 -12.39 -17.20 -0.54
CA TRP A 274 -12.43 -16.64 -1.90
C TRP A 274 -11.81 -15.24 -2.00
N TYR A 275 -11.66 -14.53 -0.89
CA TYR A 275 -11.15 -13.16 -0.87
C TYR A 275 -9.63 -13.18 -0.91
N CYS A 276 -9.04 -12.48 -1.88
CA CYS A 276 -7.61 -12.21 -1.95
C CYS A 276 -7.34 -10.70 -2.05
N TYR A 277 -6.29 -10.23 -1.39
CA TYR A 277 -5.93 -8.82 -1.44
C TYR A 277 -5.32 -8.45 -2.79
N GLU A 278 -5.69 -7.27 -3.32
CA GLU A 278 -4.95 -6.60 -4.38
C GLU A 278 -3.82 -5.73 -3.77
N PRO A 279 -2.78 -5.36 -4.52
CA PRO A 279 -1.77 -4.38 -4.11
C PRO A 279 -2.42 -3.06 -3.70
N GLY A 280 -2.55 -2.85 -2.40
CA GLY A 280 -3.41 -1.81 -1.83
C GLY A 280 -3.33 -1.75 -0.31
N ASP A 281 -3.96 -0.72 0.26
CA ASP A 281 -3.98 -0.42 1.70
C ASP A 281 -4.32 -1.65 2.55
N SER A 282 -5.33 -2.41 2.14
CA SER A 282 -5.84 -3.55 2.90
C SER A 282 -4.80 -4.68 2.97
N GLN A 283 -4.00 -4.87 1.91
CA GLN A 283 -2.89 -5.83 1.92
C GLN A 283 -1.77 -5.35 2.83
N TYR A 284 -1.40 -4.07 2.71
CA TYR A 284 -0.35 -3.47 3.52
C TYR A 284 -0.71 -3.55 5.00
N LEU A 285 -1.94 -3.19 5.36
CA LEU A 285 -2.44 -3.25 6.73
C LEU A 285 -2.56 -4.68 7.26
N ALA A 286 -2.98 -5.65 6.44
CA ALA A 286 -2.97 -7.05 6.85
C ALA A 286 -1.55 -7.53 7.21
N LEU A 287 -0.57 -7.15 6.39
CA LEU A 287 0.84 -7.45 6.62
C LEU A 287 1.40 -6.74 7.86
N THR A 288 1.18 -5.43 7.98
CA THR A 288 1.82 -4.64 9.04
C THR A 288 1.11 -4.73 10.38
N THR A 289 -0.21 -4.95 10.41
CA THR A 289 -0.97 -5.10 11.67
C THR A 289 -1.05 -6.54 12.15
N GLY A 290 -0.77 -7.49 11.25
CA GLY A 290 -0.90 -8.93 11.51
C GLY A 290 -2.35 -9.40 11.64
N GLY A 291 -3.31 -8.62 11.13
CA GLY A 291 -4.73 -8.93 11.21
C GLY A 291 -5.51 -8.42 10.00
N HIS A 292 -6.58 -9.10 9.64
CA HIS A 292 -7.44 -8.68 8.54
C HIS A 292 -8.24 -7.43 8.93
N ARG A 293 -8.06 -6.33 8.18
CA ARG A 293 -8.77 -5.05 8.40
C ARG A 293 -9.88 -4.80 7.37
N VAL A 294 -10.48 -5.86 6.83
CA VAL A 294 -11.47 -5.78 5.72
C VAL A 294 -12.72 -4.98 6.11
N PHE A 295 -13.10 -4.99 7.38
CA PHE A 295 -14.24 -4.21 7.86
C PHE A 295 -13.95 -2.71 7.91
N GLU A 296 -12.70 -2.32 8.12
CA GLU A 296 -12.27 -0.93 8.14
C GLU A 296 -11.95 -0.43 6.73
N HIS A 297 -11.37 -1.30 5.91
CA HIS A 297 -10.82 -1.03 4.59
C HIS A 297 -11.23 -2.14 3.61
N ASN A 298 -12.16 -1.83 2.70
CA ASN A 298 -12.56 -2.75 1.64
C ASN A 298 -12.69 -2.02 0.29
N GLY A 299 -12.50 -2.77 -0.80
CA GLY A 299 -12.48 -2.22 -2.17
C GLY A 299 -13.83 -1.68 -2.67
N GLY A 300 -14.92 -1.89 -1.93
CA GLY A 300 -16.29 -1.51 -2.30
C GLY A 300 -16.95 -0.48 -1.37
N TYR A 301 -16.19 0.12 -0.45
CA TYR A 301 -16.74 1.08 0.52
C TYR A 301 -17.10 2.41 -0.13
N ARG A 302 -18.17 3.05 0.34
CA ARG A 302 -18.60 4.41 -0.01
C ARG A 302 -17.69 5.46 0.63
N TYR A 303 -16.42 5.51 0.20
CA TYR A 303 -15.38 6.38 0.77
C TYR A 303 -15.76 7.86 0.82
N TYR A 304 -16.60 8.34 -0.11
CA TYR A 304 -17.06 9.73 -0.18
C TYR A 304 -17.92 10.16 1.00
N LEU A 305 -18.49 9.21 1.76
CA LEU A 305 -19.23 9.52 2.99
C LEU A 305 -18.29 10.02 4.11
N ASP A 306 -17.03 9.59 4.08
CA ASP A 306 -16.00 10.00 5.03
C ASP A 306 -15.18 11.20 4.52
N ASP A 307 -15.40 11.63 3.28
CA ASP A 307 -14.64 12.71 2.63
C ASP A 307 -15.33 14.07 2.78
N ILE A 308 -15.46 14.51 4.03
CA ILE A 308 -16.06 15.80 4.40
C ILE A 308 -15.00 16.88 4.61
N GLU A 309 -15.39 18.16 4.51
CA GLU A 309 -14.48 19.32 4.66
C GLU A 309 -13.64 19.30 5.95
N ARG A 310 -14.23 18.80 7.05
CA ARG A 310 -13.60 18.75 8.38
C ARG A 310 -12.94 17.42 8.70
N LYS A 311 -12.72 16.58 7.70
CA LYS A 311 -12.14 15.26 7.87
C LYS A 311 -10.73 15.38 8.46
N PRO A 312 -10.42 14.64 9.54
CA PRO A 312 -9.06 14.58 10.04
C PRO A 312 -8.14 13.86 9.04
N TYR A 313 -6.86 14.23 9.03
CA TYR A 313 -5.83 13.66 8.15
C TYR A 313 -6.09 13.92 6.66
N PRO A 314 -6.21 15.19 6.21
CA PRO A 314 -6.58 15.52 4.83
C PRO A 314 -5.59 15.05 3.76
N PHE A 315 -4.35 14.72 4.15
CA PHE A 315 -3.33 14.19 3.24
C PHE A 315 -3.31 12.65 3.14
N SER A 316 -4.14 11.97 3.95
CA SER A 316 -4.13 10.52 4.15
C SER A 316 -5.28 9.82 3.41
N GLY A 317 -5.72 10.34 2.27
CA GLY A 317 -6.76 9.70 1.45
C GLY A 317 -8.09 9.61 2.20
N TYR A 318 -8.72 8.42 2.24
CA TYR A 318 -10.00 8.20 2.94
C TYR A 318 -9.86 7.91 4.44
N PHE A 319 -8.64 7.84 4.98
CA PHE A 319 -8.43 7.52 6.40
C PHE A 319 -8.90 8.66 7.30
N THR A 320 -9.72 8.33 8.31
CA THR A 320 -10.18 9.28 9.35
C THR A 320 -9.44 9.09 10.68
N THR A 321 -8.67 8.02 10.79
CA THR A 321 -7.78 7.70 11.90
C THR A 321 -6.54 7.02 11.35
N LEU A 322 -5.39 7.20 12.01
CA LEU A 322 -4.21 6.41 11.69
C LEU A 322 -4.39 4.99 12.26
N PRO A 323 -4.21 3.94 11.44
CA PRO A 323 -4.27 2.55 11.89
C PRO A 323 -3.31 2.26 13.02
N SER A 324 -3.76 1.45 13.99
CA SER A 324 -2.94 1.03 15.12
C SER A 324 -2.50 -0.43 15.04
N GLY A 325 -1.53 -0.78 15.87
CA GLY A 325 -0.95 -2.12 15.97
C GLY A 325 -0.06 -2.48 14.79
N THR A 326 0.49 -1.52 14.07
CA THR A 326 1.44 -1.77 12.97
C THR A 326 2.82 -2.21 13.48
N ILE A 327 3.67 -2.79 12.62
CA ILE A 327 5.05 -3.18 12.98
C ILE A 327 5.84 -1.97 13.50
N GLY A 328 5.79 -0.83 12.81
CA GLY A 328 6.54 0.37 13.17
C GLY A 328 6.10 0.95 14.51
N GLU A 329 4.79 0.93 14.81
CA GLU A 329 4.26 1.38 16.09
C GLU A 329 4.70 0.46 17.24
N ALA A 330 4.59 -0.86 17.03
CA ALA A 330 4.94 -1.88 18.02
C ALA A 330 6.44 -1.97 18.31
N TYR A 331 7.30 -1.55 17.37
CA TYR A 331 8.75 -1.56 17.55
C TYR A 331 9.20 -0.40 18.47
N PRO A 332 9.87 -0.68 19.61
CA PRO A 332 10.30 0.36 20.54
C PRO A 332 11.50 1.16 20.01
N GLY A 333 12.32 0.57 19.14
CA GLY A 333 13.48 1.25 18.53
C GLY A 333 13.08 2.25 17.44
N ARG A 334 14.07 2.87 16.81
CA ARG A 334 13.86 3.82 15.72
C ARG A 334 13.45 3.13 14.43
N SER A 335 12.49 3.70 13.70
CA SER A 335 11.97 3.12 12.47
C SER A 335 11.73 4.15 11.36
N ILE A 336 11.97 3.73 10.11
CA ILE A 336 11.69 4.54 8.92
C ILE A 336 10.81 3.78 7.93
N ALA A 337 10.06 4.50 7.12
CA ALA A 337 9.38 3.99 5.95
C ALA A 337 9.69 4.87 4.74
N VAL A 338 10.03 4.29 3.60
CA VAL A 338 10.31 5.01 2.35
C VAL A 338 9.66 4.30 1.18
N GLY A 339 8.90 5.00 0.35
CA GLY A 339 8.23 4.35 -0.76
C GLY A 339 7.79 5.28 -1.88
N ASN A 340 7.88 4.79 -3.11
CA ASN A 340 7.31 5.46 -4.28
C ASN A 340 5.81 5.10 -4.46
N ARG A 341 5.11 4.93 -3.32
CA ARG A 341 3.68 4.67 -3.22
C ARG A 341 3.05 5.72 -2.31
N SER A 342 2.30 6.64 -2.92
CA SER A 342 1.69 7.76 -2.20
C SER A 342 0.66 7.29 -1.18
N MET A 343 0.57 8.00 -0.07
CA MET A 343 -0.27 7.79 1.10
C MET A 343 0.08 6.61 2.01
N PHE A 344 0.76 5.59 1.49
CA PHE A 344 0.85 4.31 2.18
C PHE A 344 1.89 4.34 3.30
N MET A 345 3.03 4.99 3.08
CA MET A 345 4.16 4.90 4.01
C MET A 345 3.79 5.46 5.38
N HIS A 346 3.07 6.58 5.41
CA HIS A 346 2.69 7.20 6.68
C HIS A 346 1.43 6.60 7.32
N VAL A 347 0.52 5.97 6.56
CA VAL A 347 -0.71 5.37 7.14
C VAL A 347 -0.56 3.91 7.51
N THR A 348 0.18 3.10 6.75
CA THR A 348 0.14 1.64 6.93
C THR A 348 1.30 1.06 7.72
N THR A 349 2.39 1.80 7.93
CA THR A 349 3.62 1.25 8.51
C THR A 349 3.78 1.52 10.01
N GLY A 350 3.29 2.68 10.47
CA GLY A 350 3.49 3.22 11.81
C GLY A 350 4.93 3.53 12.18
N CYS A 351 5.82 3.69 11.19
CA CYS A 351 7.21 4.07 11.45
C CYS A 351 7.33 5.50 12.01
N ASP A 352 8.47 5.81 12.65
CA ASP A 352 8.71 7.14 13.23
C ASP A 352 8.72 8.23 12.16
N ILE A 353 9.43 7.93 11.07
CA ILE A 353 9.56 8.80 9.90
C ILE A 353 9.06 8.01 8.70
N ALA A 354 8.09 8.55 7.99
CA ALA A 354 7.67 8.05 6.69
C ALA A 354 8.04 9.07 5.61
N CYS A 355 8.60 8.63 4.48
CA CYS A 355 8.85 9.45 3.31
C CYS A 355 8.18 8.78 2.10
N GLU A 356 7.38 9.52 1.37
CA GLU A 356 6.65 8.99 0.23
C GLU A 356 6.57 9.98 -0.92
N CYS A 357 6.34 9.44 -2.12
CA CYS A 357 5.92 10.28 -3.21
C CYS A 357 4.59 10.98 -2.88
N PHE A 358 4.51 12.27 -3.22
CA PHE A 358 3.26 12.99 -3.20
C PHE A 358 2.78 13.12 -4.64
N ALA A 359 2.04 12.10 -5.09
CA ALA A 359 1.48 12.03 -6.43
C ALA A 359 -0.02 11.78 -6.38
N ARG A 360 -0.76 12.40 -7.29
CA ARG A 360 -2.22 12.22 -7.44
C ARG A 360 -2.50 11.89 -8.89
N ASN A 361 -3.08 10.72 -9.17
CA ASN A 361 -3.36 10.24 -10.53
C ASN A 361 -2.13 10.25 -11.47
N LEU A 362 -0.95 9.89 -10.94
CA LEU A 362 0.36 9.94 -11.61
C LEU A 362 0.89 11.35 -11.91
N TYR A 363 0.24 12.41 -11.41
CA TYR A 363 0.80 13.75 -11.44
C TYR A 363 1.71 13.94 -10.22
N ASN A 364 2.99 14.17 -10.48
CA ASN A 364 4.00 14.40 -9.45
C ASN A 364 3.80 15.78 -8.83
N GLN A 365 3.43 15.82 -7.55
CA GLN A 365 3.26 17.04 -6.76
C GLN A 365 4.46 17.26 -5.80
N GLY A 366 5.45 16.36 -5.82
CA GLY A 366 6.63 16.39 -4.97
C GLY A 366 6.69 15.22 -4.00
N LEU A 367 7.02 15.53 -2.75
CA LEU A 367 7.22 14.57 -1.66
C LEU A 367 6.40 14.97 -0.44
N MET A 368 6.06 13.96 0.36
CA MET A 368 5.60 14.18 1.71
C MET A 368 6.42 13.30 2.65
N ALA A 369 6.94 13.90 3.72
CA ALA A 369 7.38 13.14 4.87
C ALA A 369 6.45 13.35 6.05
N VAL A 370 6.34 12.34 6.91
CA VAL A 370 5.59 12.41 8.16
C VAL A 370 6.49 11.98 9.31
N ILE A 371 6.49 12.77 10.38
CA ILE A 371 7.17 12.45 11.63
C ILE A 371 6.08 12.14 12.67
N HIS A 372 5.87 10.87 12.97
CA HIS A 372 4.87 10.40 13.94
C HIS A 372 5.37 10.51 15.38
N ARG A 373 6.66 10.25 15.60
CA ARG A 373 7.30 10.22 16.92
C ARG A 373 8.52 11.15 16.94
N GLN A 374 8.43 12.20 17.74
CA GLN A 374 9.52 13.17 17.94
C GLN A 374 10.32 12.89 19.23
N ASP A 375 9.83 11.98 20.06
CA ASP A 375 10.41 11.53 21.33
C ASP A 375 11.61 10.58 21.16
N LYS A 376 11.89 10.14 19.93
CA LYS A 376 13.06 9.35 19.56
C LYS A 376 14.02 10.21 18.72
N PRO A 377 14.75 11.17 19.33
CA PRO A 377 15.62 12.07 18.58
C PRO A 377 16.71 11.28 17.85
N ALA A 378 17.13 11.78 16.68
CA ALA A 378 18.38 11.37 16.03
C ALA A 378 19.52 11.54 17.04
N GLY A 379 20.49 10.61 17.07
CA GLY A 379 21.49 10.53 18.12
C GLY A 379 22.17 11.87 18.42
N ALA A 380 22.23 12.21 19.71
CA ALA A 380 23.38 12.93 20.25
C ALA A 380 24.54 11.93 20.26
N GLN A 381 25.53 12.14 19.39
CA GLN A 381 26.89 11.69 19.62
C GLN A 381 27.75 12.92 19.89
#